data_AF-A0A844SHF5-F1
#
_entry.id   AF-A0A844SHF5-F1
#
_cell.length_a   1.000
_cell.length_b   1.000
_cell.length_c   1.000
_cell.angle_alpha   90.00
_cell.angle_beta   90.00
_cell.angle_gamma   90.00
#
_symmetry.space_group_name_H-M   'P 1'
#
loop_
_entity.id
_entity.type
_entity.pdbx_description
1 polymer ?
#
loop_
_entity_poly.entity_id
_entity_poly.type
_entity_poly.pdbx_seq_one_letter_code
_entity_poly.pdbx_strand_id
1 'polypeptide(L)'
;MGWLLGWLFSDIRTISTWVLFGVHLATMMLAIVRPNRTPAARVAWVAVITFLPLLGVIAYWLFGQTSIGRDRIRNLSSAEARTGRPNDVAYVPTSIDPQAAAQFDLCRSINGLHPVSGNRIVLLGDPDATDENPALNSNAALDALIRDIDKAEHHVHLGFYIWLDDSNGGKVADAVTFAARRGVQCRVLVDALGSRALIGGPRWRQMSKAGVKLVATLNDIPRLGHLAVARVDLRNHRKIAVIDNRIAYCGSQNCADPDFRIKAKYAPWVDILLRCEGPIARQAQYLFLCTWIAETGEGLEGLAAAEPAPESFQSGCVAQMYGTGPTTSGNAMSDSFVGAIYAARKELTITTPYFVPDEAVLRALCAAPRRGVDTTIIFPARNDSWLVERSARSCYKDLLSNGVHVYEYTLGLLHAKSMTIDGKIALVGSANIDRRSMQLNFENNLLIADENVIATICTRQHGYLSVSRPVSIDTVKAWPFHARLVQNAVGMMAPVL
;
A
#
# COMPACT_ATOMS: atom_id res chain seq x y z
N MET A 1 27.08 29.29 54.94
CA MET A 1 26.40 28.20 54.19
C MET A 1 25.92 28.61 52.79
N GLY A 2 25.36 29.81 52.58
CA GLY A 2 24.77 30.21 51.28
C GLY A 2 25.73 30.39 50.09
N TRP A 3 26.98 30.81 50.33
CA TRP A 3 27.96 31.08 49.26
C TRP A 3 28.61 29.82 48.66
N LEU A 4 28.83 28.78 49.47
CA LEU A 4 29.37 27.48 49.02
C LEU A 4 28.36 26.69 48.17
N LEU A 5 27.06 26.83 48.48
CA LEU A 5 26.00 26.24 47.67
C LEU A 5 25.89 26.93 46.30
N GLY A 6 26.04 28.26 46.23
CA GLY A 6 25.95 29.02 44.97
C GLY A 6 26.97 28.62 43.90
N TRP A 7 28.20 28.29 44.29
CA TRP A 7 29.28 27.86 43.37
C TRP A 7 29.03 26.43 42.83
N LEU A 8 28.61 25.51 43.72
CA LEU A 8 28.17 24.17 43.32
C LEU A 8 26.98 24.22 42.35
N PHE A 9 26.01 25.11 42.60
CA PHE A 9 24.87 25.31 41.69
C PHE A 9 25.26 25.97 40.35
N SER A 10 26.28 26.84 40.31
CA SER A 10 26.77 27.41 39.03
C SER A 10 27.51 26.38 38.18
N ASP A 11 28.28 25.49 38.82
CA ASP A 11 29.00 24.43 38.12
C ASP A 11 28.03 23.38 37.58
N ILE A 12 27.04 22.95 38.38
CA ILE A 12 25.98 22.03 37.93
C ILE A 12 25.18 22.66 36.78
N ARG A 13 24.86 23.95 36.85
CA ARG A 13 24.15 24.65 35.77
C ARG A 13 24.98 24.73 34.49
N THR A 14 26.28 24.98 34.62
CA THR A 14 27.20 25.05 33.48
C THR A 14 27.36 23.67 32.84
N ILE A 15 27.61 22.64 33.64
CA ILE A 15 27.72 21.25 33.19
C ILE A 15 26.43 20.81 32.50
N SER A 16 25.26 21.03 33.12
CA SER A 16 23.97 20.68 32.53
C SER A 16 23.70 21.42 31.22
N THR A 17 24.10 22.69 31.10
CA THR A 17 23.99 23.46 29.85
C THR A 17 24.85 22.85 28.73
N TRP A 18 26.10 22.49 29.02
CA TRP A 18 26.98 21.83 28.06
C TRP A 18 26.48 20.43 27.66
N VAL A 19 25.93 19.67 28.61
CA VAL A 19 25.30 18.37 28.33
C VAL A 19 24.10 18.56 27.40
N LEU A 20 23.20 19.49 27.70
CA LEU A 20 22.04 19.77 26.85
C LEU A 20 22.46 20.25 25.45
N PHE A 21 23.47 21.11 25.36
CA PHE A 21 24.05 21.53 24.09
C PHE A 21 24.63 20.35 23.30
N GLY A 22 25.38 19.47 23.97
CA GLY A 22 25.91 18.25 23.38
C GLY A 22 24.83 17.31 22.85
N VAL A 23 23.75 17.10 23.62
CA VAL A 23 22.58 16.31 23.20
C VAL A 23 21.89 16.94 21.98
N HIS A 24 21.74 18.26 21.96
CA HIS A 24 21.20 19.00 20.83
C HIS A 24 22.02 18.77 19.56
N LEU A 25 23.33 19.00 19.65
CA LEU A 25 24.25 18.86 18.54
C LEU A 25 24.29 17.41 18.02
N ALA A 26 24.36 16.43 18.92
CA ALA A 26 24.30 15.02 18.56
C ALA A 26 22.98 14.66 17.86
N THR A 27 21.84 15.17 18.33
CA THR A 27 20.54 14.94 17.70
C THR A 27 20.45 15.56 16.31
N MET A 28 21.01 16.76 16.10
CA MET A 28 21.13 17.37 14.78
C MET A 28 22.02 16.56 13.84
N MET A 29 23.18 16.11 14.30
CA MET A 29 24.05 15.22 13.52
C MET A 29 23.30 13.95 13.11
N LEU A 30 22.58 13.32 14.04
CA LEU A 30 21.73 12.15 13.78
C LEU A 30 20.63 12.45 12.74
N ALA A 31 20.01 13.63 12.79
CA ALA A 31 19.02 14.05 11.81
C ALA A 31 19.62 14.23 10.41
N ILE A 32 20.84 14.76 10.32
CA ILE A 32 21.55 15.02 9.05
C ILE A 32 22.04 13.70 8.41
N VAL A 33 22.71 12.84 9.19
CA VAL A 33 23.30 11.59 8.67
C VAL A 33 22.26 10.50 8.41
N ARG A 34 20.99 10.74 8.76
CA ARG A 34 19.92 9.77 8.58
C ARG A 34 19.79 9.37 7.11
N PRO A 35 19.91 8.08 6.77
CA PRO A 35 19.73 7.60 5.40
C PRO A 35 18.28 7.75 4.95
N ASN A 36 18.06 7.78 3.63
CA ASN A 36 16.75 7.75 2.98
C ASN A 36 15.78 8.88 3.42
N ARG A 37 16.32 10.03 3.85
CA ARG A 37 15.54 11.26 4.04
C ARG A 37 15.89 12.28 2.97
N THR A 38 14.87 12.98 2.48
CA THR A 38 15.06 14.08 1.54
C THR A 38 15.84 15.23 2.20
N PRO A 39 16.61 16.02 1.44
CA PRO A 39 17.29 17.20 1.96
C PRO A 39 16.32 18.15 2.69
N ALA A 40 15.13 18.37 2.13
CA ALA A 40 14.09 19.19 2.75
C ALA A 40 13.66 18.65 4.14
N ALA A 41 13.47 17.34 4.28
CA ALA A 41 13.11 16.73 5.57
C ALA A 41 14.24 16.86 6.60
N ARG A 42 15.51 16.75 6.17
CA ARG A 42 16.67 16.95 7.06
C ARG A 42 16.74 18.40 7.55
N VAL A 43 16.59 19.38 6.64
CA VAL A 43 16.55 20.80 7.00
C VAL A 43 15.41 21.10 7.95
N ALA A 44 14.21 20.56 7.70
CA ALA A 44 13.06 20.75 8.58
C ALA A 44 13.33 20.22 10.01
N TRP A 45 13.89 19.02 10.15
CA TRP A 45 14.25 18.48 11.47
C TRP A 45 15.34 19.29 12.16
N VAL A 46 16.38 19.70 11.43
CA VAL A 46 17.42 20.58 11.97
C VAL A 46 16.79 21.88 12.47
N ALA A 47 15.92 22.52 11.69
CA ALA A 47 15.23 23.74 12.09
C ALA A 47 14.36 23.54 13.34
N VAL A 48 13.57 22.46 13.41
CA VAL A 48 12.76 22.12 14.61
C VAL A 48 13.64 21.94 15.84
N ILE A 49 14.78 21.24 15.71
CA ILE A 49 15.72 21.03 16.82
C ILE A 49 16.41 22.34 17.23
N THR A 50 16.70 23.24 16.27
CA THR A 50 17.29 24.56 16.54
C THR A 50 16.32 25.49 17.27
N PHE A 51 15.11 25.66 16.73
CA PHE A 51 14.17 26.70 17.16
C PHE A 51 13.31 26.28 18.36
N LEU A 52 13.21 24.98 18.64
CA LEU A 52 12.51 24.45 19.81
C LEU A 52 13.47 23.61 20.66
N PRO A 53 14.34 24.24 21.48
CA PRO A 53 15.23 23.53 22.37
C PRO A 53 14.49 22.55 23.27
N LEU A 54 15.08 21.38 23.53
CA LEU A 54 14.49 20.22 24.24
C LEU A 54 13.28 19.58 23.53
N LEU A 55 12.25 20.36 23.19
CA LEU A 55 11.05 19.87 22.52
C LEU A 55 11.36 19.28 21.14
N GLY A 56 12.21 19.93 20.35
CA GLY A 56 12.64 19.45 19.04
C GLY A 56 13.48 18.17 19.13
N VAL A 57 14.30 18.03 20.18
CA VAL A 57 15.02 16.79 20.48
C VAL A 57 14.02 15.68 20.79
N ILE A 58 13.11 15.90 21.74
CA ILE A 58 12.06 14.93 22.11
C ILE A 58 11.24 14.54 20.87
N ALA A 59 10.81 15.53 20.08
CA ALA A 59 10.05 15.29 18.85
C ALA A 59 10.85 14.47 17.82
N TYR A 60 12.15 14.75 17.63
CA TYR A 60 12.98 13.96 16.72
C TYR A 60 13.14 12.51 17.19
N TRP A 61 13.33 12.29 18.49
CA TRP A 61 13.43 10.94 19.03
C TRP A 61 12.11 10.17 18.94
N LEU A 62 10.96 10.84 19.08
CA LEU A 62 9.64 10.23 18.94
C LEU A 62 9.21 9.99 17.49
N PHE A 63 9.50 10.93 16.58
CA PHE A 63 8.93 10.95 15.22
C PHE A 63 9.98 10.98 14.11
N GLY A 64 11.15 11.56 14.36
CA GLY A 64 12.27 11.58 13.41
C GLY A 64 12.91 10.20 13.24
N GLN A 65 12.87 9.38 14.29
CA GLN A 65 13.40 8.01 14.31
C GLN A 65 12.42 6.94 13.82
N THR A 66 12.27 6.84 12.50
CA THR A 66 11.68 5.69 11.82
C THR A 66 12.66 4.50 11.80
N SER A 67 12.88 3.72 12.86
CA SER A 67 13.47 2.34 12.79
C SER A 67 12.45 1.27 13.21
N ILE A 68 12.31 0.15 12.49
CA ILE A 68 11.35 -0.94 12.82
C ILE A 68 11.97 -2.02 13.73
N GLY A 69 13.15 -1.74 14.28
CA GLY A 69 13.96 -2.72 15.00
C GLY A 69 14.86 -3.51 14.05
N ARG A 70 16.14 -3.63 14.43
CA ARG A 70 17.14 -4.34 13.63
C ARG A 70 16.81 -5.83 13.51
N ASP A 71 16.25 -6.42 14.56
CA ASP A 71 15.87 -7.84 14.56
C ASP A 71 14.72 -8.12 13.59
N ARG A 72 13.72 -7.24 13.50
CA ARG A 72 12.61 -7.38 12.54
C ARG A 72 13.11 -7.29 11.10
N ILE A 73 13.97 -6.32 10.79
CA ILE A 73 14.60 -6.22 9.46
C ILE A 73 15.38 -7.49 9.16
N ARG A 74 16.23 -7.95 10.10
CA ARG A 74 17.02 -9.18 9.93
C ARG A 74 16.13 -10.40 9.68
N ASN A 75 15.05 -10.56 10.44
CA ASN A 75 14.14 -11.69 10.31
C ASN A 75 13.39 -11.65 8.97
N LEU A 76 12.91 -10.48 8.54
CA LEU A 76 12.28 -10.30 7.22
C LEU A 76 13.27 -10.61 6.09
N SER A 77 14.46 -10.01 6.11
CA SER A 77 15.48 -10.26 5.09
C SER A 77 15.93 -11.73 5.07
N SER A 78 16.02 -12.37 6.24
CA SER A 78 16.32 -13.80 6.33
C SER A 78 15.20 -14.65 5.75
N ALA A 79 13.94 -14.35 6.03
CA ALA A 79 12.80 -15.04 5.46
C ALA A 79 12.75 -14.87 3.93
N GLU A 80 12.94 -13.65 3.41
CA GLU A 80 12.99 -13.36 1.98
C GLU A 80 14.12 -14.10 1.25
N ALA A 81 15.29 -14.22 1.90
CA ALA A 81 16.45 -14.92 1.35
C ALA A 81 16.26 -16.45 1.34
N ARG A 82 15.64 -17.01 2.39
CA ARG A 82 15.42 -18.46 2.53
C ARG A 82 14.21 -18.97 1.77
N THR A 83 13.17 -18.15 1.58
CA THR A 83 11.97 -18.53 0.84
C THR A 83 12.33 -18.77 -0.62
N GLY A 84 12.04 -19.97 -1.12
CA GLY A 84 12.24 -20.34 -2.52
C GLY A 84 11.38 -19.46 -3.41
N ARG A 85 12.04 -18.71 -4.30
CA ARG A 85 11.33 -18.04 -5.39
C ARG A 85 10.78 -19.12 -6.32
N PRO A 86 9.51 -19.03 -6.75
CA PRO A 86 8.99 -19.98 -7.73
C PRO A 86 9.90 -20.00 -8.96
N ASN A 87 10.33 -21.19 -9.39
CA ASN A 87 11.15 -21.33 -10.59
C ASN A 87 10.34 -20.84 -11.80
N ASP A 88 10.85 -19.81 -12.47
CA ASP A 88 10.19 -19.13 -13.60
C ASP A 88 10.26 -19.94 -14.91
N VAL A 89 9.96 -21.24 -14.88
CA VAL A 89 10.03 -22.11 -16.08
C VAL A 89 8.86 -21.85 -17.06
N ALA A 90 8.05 -20.81 -16.85
CA ALA A 90 6.95 -20.43 -17.74
C ALA A 90 7.29 -19.19 -18.59
N TYR A 91 8.18 -19.39 -19.56
CA TYR A 91 8.23 -18.70 -20.86
C TYR A 91 8.46 -17.17 -20.83
N VAL A 92 9.64 -16.75 -21.30
CA VAL A 92 9.88 -15.38 -21.79
C VAL A 92 9.03 -15.20 -23.04
N PRO A 93 7.99 -14.35 -23.04
CA PRO A 93 7.20 -14.13 -24.24
C PRO A 93 8.11 -13.61 -25.33
N THR A 94 8.12 -14.28 -26.48
CA THR A 94 8.95 -13.89 -27.63
C THR A 94 8.54 -12.53 -28.21
N SER A 95 7.44 -11.93 -27.71
CA SER A 95 7.08 -10.53 -27.95
C SER A 95 6.26 -9.93 -26.80
N ILE A 96 6.92 -9.50 -25.71
CA ILE A 96 6.32 -8.47 -24.83
C ILE A 96 6.55 -7.11 -25.51
N ASP A 97 5.57 -6.21 -25.49
CA ASP A 97 5.78 -4.83 -25.93
C ASP A 97 7.01 -4.22 -25.19
N PRO A 98 7.96 -3.57 -25.89
CA PRO A 98 9.17 -3.03 -25.27
C PRO A 98 8.89 -2.08 -24.09
N GLN A 99 7.77 -1.37 -24.12
CA GLN A 99 7.30 -0.50 -23.03
C GLN A 99 7.01 -1.32 -21.77
N ALA A 100 6.33 -2.46 -21.91
CA ALA A 100 6.02 -3.36 -20.81
C ALA A 100 7.27 -4.11 -20.32
N ALA A 101 8.17 -4.51 -21.23
CA ALA A 101 9.40 -5.21 -20.89
C ALA A 101 10.28 -4.41 -19.92
N ALA A 102 10.52 -3.12 -20.20
CA ALA A 102 11.32 -2.26 -19.31
C ALA A 102 10.67 -2.11 -17.91
N GLN A 103 9.34 -2.06 -17.85
CA GLN A 103 8.61 -1.97 -16.59
C GLN A 103 8.67 -3.29 -15.80
N PHE A 104 8.62 -4.44 -16.47
CA PHE A 104 8.82 -5.76 -15.85
C PHE A 104 10.25 -5.89 -15.29
N ASP A 105 11.27 -5.44 -16.01
CA ASP A 105 12.65 -5.44 -15.54
C ASP A 105 12.85 -4.56 -14.29
N LEU A 106 12.24 -3.37 -14.29
CA LEU A 106 12.24 -2.50 -13.11
C LEU A 106 11.58 -3.19 -11.91
N CYS A 107 10.39 -3.76 -12.09
CA CYS A 107 9.67 -4.44 -11.00
C CYS A 107 10.41 -5.72 -10.55
N ARG A 108 11.12 -6.41 -11.45
CA ARG A 108 11.97 -7.56 -11.13
C ARG A 108 13.11 -7.18 -10.22
N SER A 109 13.68 -5.97 -10.38
CA SER A 109 14.77 -5.50 -9.52
C SER A 109 14.36 -5.34 -8.04
N ILE A 110 13.06 -5.28 -7.73
CA ILE A 110 12.53 -5.04 -6.39
C ILE A 110 12.63 -6.29 -5.50
N ASN A 111 12.24 -7.46 -6.02
CA ASN A 111 12.19 -8.71 -5.24
C ASN A 111 12.76 -9.94 -5.97
N GLY A 112 13.19 -9.78 -7.22
CA GLY A 112 13.77 -10.83 -8.05
C GLY A 112 12.75 -11.75 -8.75
N LEU A 113 11.45 -11.50 -8.62
CA LEU A 113 10.43 -12.27 -9.33
C LEU A 113 10.40 -11.87 -10.81
N HIS A 114 10.32 -12.82 -11.74
CA HIS A 114 10.27 -12.52 -13.18
C HIS A 114 8.83 -12.33 -13.67
N PRO A 115 8.60 -11.69 -14.82
CA PRO A 115 7.32 -11.83 -15.50
C PRO A 115 7.05 -13.30 -15.86
N VAL A 116 5.82 -13.74 -15.63
CA VAL A 116 5.34 -15.08 -15.95
C VAL A 116 4.18 -15.01 -16.94
N SER A 117 4.12 -15.94 -17.87
CA SER A 117 3.02 -16.06 -18.84
C SER A 117 2.05 -17.18 -18.45
N GLY A 118 0.98 -17.35 -19.23
CA GLY A 118 0.05 -18.46 -19.03
C GLY A 118 -0.92 -18.24 -17.86
N ASN A 119 -1.16 -16.98 -17.50
CA ASN A 119 -2.07 -16.64 -16.41
C ASN A 119 -3.47 -16.34 -16.94
N ARG A 120 -4.49 -16.65 -16.13
CA ARG A 120 -5.84 -16.14 -16.32
C ARG A 120 -6.12 -15.12 -15.23
N ILE A 121 -6.36 -13.87 -15.62
CA ILE A 121 -6.61 -12.77 -14.70
C ILE A 121 -7.97 -12.18 -15.04
N VAL A 122 -8.84 -12.08 -14.03
CA VAL A 122 -10.20 -11.61 -14.19
C VAL A 122 -10.46 -10.49 -13.20
N LEU A 123 -10.93 -9.35 -13.70
CA LEU A 123 -11.48 -8.30 -12.87
C LEU A 123 -12.82 -8.74 -12.30
N LEU A 124 -12.93 -8.78 -10.98
CA LEU A 124 -14.16 -9.16 -10.31
C LEU A 124 -15.16 -8.00 -10.31
N GLY A 125 -16.41 -8.38 -10.51
CA GLY A 125 -17.54 -7.46 -10.55
C GLY A 125 -18.85 -8.22 -10.61
N ASP A 126 -19.92 -7.48 -10.40
CA ASP A 126 -21.27 -7.99 -10.57
C ASP A 126 -21.77 -7.58 -11.97
N PRO A 127 -22.31 -8.49 -12.79
CA PRO A 127 -22.90 -8.14 -14.08
C PRO A 127 -24.03 -7.11 -14.00
N ASP A 128 -24.74 -7.07 -12.87
CA ASP A 128 -25.84 -6.13 -12.61
C ASP A 128 -25.35 -4.83 -11.96
N ALA A 129 -24.04 -4.68 -11.72
CA ALA A 129 -23.47 -3.42 -11.23
C ALA A 129 -23.56 -2.33 -12.30
N THR A 130 -24.07 -1.18 -11.88
CA THR A 130 -24.04 0.06 -12.67
C THR A 130 -22.97 1.01 -12.12
N ASP A 131 -22.60 2.01 -12.92
CA ASP A 131 -21.68 3.08 -12.48
C ASP A 131 -22.21 3.81 -11.22
N GLU A 132 -23.54 3.88 -11.07
CA GLU A 132 -24.23 4.50 -9.93
C GLU A 132 -24.33 3.59 -8.70
N ASN A 133 -24.19 2.27 -8.88
CA ASN A 133 -24.23 1.28 -7.80
C ASN A 133 -23.02 0.34 -7.81
N PRO A 134 -21.81 0.88 -7.59
CA PRO A 134 -20.57 0.10 -7.67
C PRO A 134 -20.37 -0.86 -6.50
N ALA A 135 -21.15 -0.75 -5.42
CA ALA A 135 -21.05 -1.57 -4.22
C ALA A 135 -21.28 -3.06 -4.51
N LEU A 136 -22.11 -3.38 -5.52
CA LEU A 136 -22.35 -4.75 -5.98
C LEU A 136 -21.05 -5.44 -6.41
N ASN A 137 -20.12 -4.71 -7.06
CA ASN A 137 -18.84 -5.26 -7.46
C ASN A 137 -18.01 -5.77 -6.29
N SER A 138 -17.97 -5.01 -5.18
CA SER A 138 -17.23 -5.41 -3.98
C SER A 138 -17.85 -6.64 -3.31
N ASN A 139 -19.18 -6.72 -3.26
CA ASN A 139 -19.89 -7.89 -2.74
C ASN A 139 -19.60 -9.14 -3.60
N ALA A 140 -19.77 -9.04 -4.92
CA ALA A 140 -19.51 -10.13 -5.85
C ALA A 140 -18.05 -10.61 -5.80
N ALA A 141 -17.10 -9.69 -5.59
CA ALA A 141 -15.68 -10.02 -5.45
C ALA A 141 -15.39 -10.85 -4.19
N LEU A 142 -15.99 -10.49 -3.04
CA LEU A 142 -15.83 -11.27 -1.80
C LEU A 142 -16.60 -12.59 -1.85
N ASP A 143 -17.76 -12.64 -2.51
CA ASP A 143 -18.47 -13.89 -2.75
C ASP A 143 -17.65 -14.85 -3.64
N ALA A 144 -16.91 -14.33 -4.64
CA ALA A 144 -15.99 -15.13 -5.43
C ALA A 144 -14.85 -15.72 -4.58
N LEU A 145 -14.25 -14.91 -3.71
CA LEU A 145 -13.22 -15.37 -2.77
C LEU A 145 -13.77 -16.48 -1.85
N ILE A 146 -14.97 -16.30 -1.30
CA ILE A 146 -15.63 -17.31 -0.46
C ILE A 146 -15.81 -18.63 -1.22
N ARG A 147 -16.31 -18.57 -2.46
CA ARG A 147 -16.50 -19.77 -3.31
C ARG A 147 -15.20 -20.53 -3.55
N ASP A 148 -14.08 -19.84 -3.70
CA ASP A 148 -12.77 -20.50 -3.86
C ASP A 148 -12.25 -21.07 -2.53
N ILE A 149 -12.47 -20.39 -1.40
CA ILE A 149 -12.15 -20.93 -0.06
C ILE A 149 -12.96 -22.19 0.24
N ASP A 150 -14.24 -22.22 -0.16
CA ASP A 150 -15.11 -23.39 0.04
C ASP A 150 -14.65 -24.61 -0.76
N LYS A 151 -14.00 -24.39 -1.91
CA LYS A 151 -13.42 -25.44 -2.76
C LYS A 151 -11.98 -25.80 -2.41
N ALA A 152 -11.36 -25.10 -1.47
CA ALA A 152 -9.96 -25.32 -1.12
C ALA A 152 -9.72 -26.73 -0.56
N GLU A 153 -8.63 -27.37 -1.00
CA GLU A 153 -8.26 -28.74 -0.65
C GLU A 153 -7.00 -28.83 0.22
N HIS A 154 -6.05 -27.91 0.07
CA HIS A 154 -4.73 -27.98 0.69
C HIS A 154 -4.47 -26.84 1.67
N HIS A 155 -4.58 -25.58 1.21
CA HIS A 155 -4.34 -24.43 2.07
C HIS A 155 -5.02 -23.15 1.59
N VAL A 156 -5.32 -22.29 2.57
CA VAL A 156 -5.87 -20.96 2.36
C VAL A 156 -5.03 -19.96 3.14
N HIS A 157 -4.41 -19.01 2.44
CA HIS A 157 -3.59 -17.96 3.01
C HIS A 157 -4.24 -16.61 2.76
N LEU A 158 -4.62 -15.88 3.81
CA LEU A 158 -5.29 -14.59 3.70
C LEU A 158 -4.47 -13.51 4.39
N GLY A 159 -4.15 -12.45 3.66
CA GLY A 159 -3.46 -11.26 4.14
C GLY A 159 -4.29 -10.02 3.86
N PHE A 160 -4.77 -9.33 4.89
CA PHE A 160 -5.55 -8.10 4.75
C PHE A 160 -5.09 -7.00 5.70
N TYR A 161 -5.08 -5.76 5.20
CA TYR A 161 -4.88 -4.59 6.03
C TYR A 161 -6.04 -4.39 7.03
N ILE A 162 -7.25 -4.20 6.49
CA ILE A 162 -8.47 -4.09 7.28
C ILE A 162 -9.34 -5.31 7.01
N TRP A 163 -9.67 -6.00 8.09
CA TRP A 163 -10.69 -7.04 8.14
C TRP A 163 -11.68 -6.68 9.24
N LEU A 164 -12.93 -6.46 8.86
CA LEU A 164 -14.03 -6.14 9.77
C LEU A 164 -14.91 -7.37 10.01
N ASP A 165 -15.46 -7.51 11.21
CA ASP A 165 -16.50 -8.50 11.52
C ASP A 165 -17.88 -7.92 11.15
N ASP A 166 -18.06 -7.63 9.85
CA ASP A 166 -19.32 -7.20 9.25
C ASP A 166 -19.93 -8.31 8.39
N SER A 167 -20.84 -8.02 7.45
CA SER A 167 -21.49 -9.08 6.68
C SER A 167 -20.48 -9.87 5.86
N ASN A 168 -19.77 -9.22 4.95
CA ASN A 168 -18.82 -9.88 4.06
C ASN A 168 -17.58 -10.36 4.82
N GLY A 169 -17.03 -9.54 5.71
CA GLY A 169 -15.85 -9.95 6.49
C GLY A 169 -16.16 -11.11 7.44
N GLY A 170 -17.39 -11.17 7.98
CA GLY A 170 -17.90 -12.31 8.73
C GLY A 170 -18.04 -13.57 7.88
N LYS A 171 -18.63 -13.48 6.67
CA LYS A 171 -18.74 -14.62 5.73
C LYS A 171 -17.37 -15.19 5.33
N VAL A 172 -16.38 -14.34 5.05
CA VAL A 172 -15.00 -14.79 4.74
C VAL A 172 -14.38 -15.51 5.93
N ALA A 173 -14.58 -14.99 7.15
CA ALA A 173 -14.09 -15.61 8.37
C ALA A 173 -14.77 -16.95 8.67
N ASP A 174 -16.06 -17.08 8.34
CA ASP A 174 -16.79 -18.35 8.43
C ASP A 174 -16.28 -19.35 7.38
N ALA A 175 -16.09 -18.92 6.14
CA ALA A 175 -15.55 -19.76 5.06
C ALA A 175 -14.18 -20.36 5.41
N VAL A 176 -13.23 -19.54 5.88
CA VAL A 176 -11.90 -20.03 6.29
C VAL A 176 -11.97 -20.90 7.56
N THR A 177 -12.91 -20.63 8.46
CA THR A 177 -13.19 -21.47 9.63
C THR A 177 -13.70 -22.85 9.21
N PHE A 178 -14.62 -22.92 8.24
CA PHE A 178 -15.12 -24.18 7.70
C PHE A 178 -14.03 -24.93 6.95
N ALA A 179 -13.21 -24.24 6.15
CA ALA A 179 -12.06 -24.85 5.48
C ALA A 179 -11.09 -25.50 6.48
N ALA A 180 -10.73 -24.80 7.56
CA ALA A 180 -9.87 -25.35 8.60
C ALA A 180 -10.46 -26.61 9.26
N ARG A 181 -11.78 -26.61 9.52
CA ARG A 181 -12.49 -27.79 10.06
C ARG A 181 -12.51 -28.98 9.10
N ARG A 182 -12.44 -28.74 7.78
CA ARG A 182 -12.29 -29.80 6.75
C ARG A 182 -10.85 -30.34 6.68
N GLY A 183 -9.90 -29.76 7.39
CA GLY A 183 -8.48 -30.15 7.38
C GLY A 183 -7.58 -29.29 6.49
N VAL A 184 -8.12 -28.27 5.83
CA VAL A 184 -7.36 -27.33 4.98
C VAL A 184 -6.44 -26.47 5.86
N GLN A 185 -5.17 -26.32 5.47
CA GLN A 185 -4.21 -25.52 6.23
C GLN A 185 -4.49 -24.02 6.05
N CYS A 186 -5.16 -23.42 7.04
CA CYS A 186 -5.58 -22.02 6.96
C CYS A 186 -4.65 -21.10 7.75
N ARG A 187 -4.13 -20.06 7.09
CA ARG A 187 -3.24 -19.05 7.67
C ARG A 187 -3.79 -17.66 7.38
N VAL A 188 -4.01 -16.88 8.42
CA VAL A 188 -4.58 -15.54 8.34
C VAL A 188 -3.61 -14.54 8.96
N LEU A 189 -3.27 -13.53 8.18
CA LEU A 189 -2.41 -12.43 8.53
C LEU A 189 -3.22 -11.13 8.43
N VAL A 190 -3.24 -10.35 9.51
CA VAL A 190 -3.91 -9.03 9.52
C VAL A 190 -3.05 -7.96 10.17
N ASP A 191 -3.23 -6.69 9.76
CA ASP A 191 -2.60 -5.57 10.46
C ASP A 191 -3.21 -5.36 11.86
N ALA A 192 -2.36 -5.26 12.88
CA ALA A 192 -2.79 -5.15 14.27
C ALA A 192 -3.61 -3.88 14.59
N LEU A 193 -3.43 -2.78 13.84
CA LEU A 193 -4.22 -1.57 14.02
C LEU A 193 -5.45 -1.58 13.12
N GLY A 194 -5.26 -1.88 11.82
CA GLY A 194 -6.33 -1.89 10.83
C GLY A 194 -7.46 -2.86 11.19
N SER A 195 -7.11 -4.00 11.78
CA SER A 195 -8.05 -5.08 12.14
C SER A 195 -8.24 -5.24 13.66
N ARG A 196 -7.92 -4.20 14.45
CA ARG A 196 -7.94 -4.26 15.93
C ARG A 196 -9.27 -4.73 16.51
N ALA A 197 -10.40 -4.30 15.93
CA ALA A 197 -11.73 -4.68 16.39
C ALA A 197 -12.00 -6.18 16.20
N LEU A 198 -11.63 -6.73 15.03
CA LEU A 198 -11.72 -8.17 14.77
C LEU A 198 -10.84 -8.96 15.73
N ILE A 199 -9.58 -8.56 15.90
CA ILE A 199 -8.59 -9.24 16.75
C ILE A 199 -9.07 -9.33 18.21
N GLY A 200 -9.67 -8.26 18.75
CA GLY A 200 -10.25 -8.27 20.09
C GLY A 200 -11.61 -8.98 20.19
N GLY A 201 -12.22 -9.32 19.06
CA GLY A 201 -13.58 -9.84 18.96
C GLY A 201 -13.71 -11.34 19.26
N PRO A 202 -14.95 -11.85 19.32
CA PRO A 202 -15.22 -13.28 19.46
C PRO A 202 -14.81 -14.07 18.21
N ARG A 203 -14.96 -13.51 17.01
CA ARG A 203 -14.70 -14.23 15.75
C ARG A 203 -13.23 -14.60 15.56
N TRP A 204 -12.30 -13.74 15.97
CA TRP A 204 -10.87 -14.09 15.98
C TRP A 204 -10.58 -15.34 16.82
N ARG A 205 -11.20 -15.44 18.00
CA ARG A 205 -11.10 -16.62 18.87
C ARG A 205 -11.77 -17.85 18.26
N GLN A 206 -12.88 -17.67 17.54
CA GLN A 206 -13.57 -18.78 16.86
C GLN A 206 -12.72 -19.37 15.73
N MET A 207 -12.11 -18.52 14.88
CA MET A 207 -11.17 -18.95 13.84
C MET A 207 -10.00 -19.73 14.46
N SER A 208 -9.40 -19.20 15.53
CA SER A 208 -8.29 -19.87 16.24
C SER A 208 -8.69 -21.26 16.75
N LYS A 209 -9.85 -21.37 17.41
CA LYS A 209 -10.37 -22.64 17.94
C LYS A 209 -10.70 -23.65 16.86
N ALA A 210 -10.99 -23.20 15.65
CA ALA A 210 -11.25 -24.06 14.49
C ALA A 210 -9.97 -24.55 13.80
N GLY A 211 -8.78 -24.14 14.26
CA GLY A 211 -7.50 -24.55 13.70
C GLY A 211 -6.89 -23.56 12.71
N VAL A 212 -7.49 -22.38 12.50
CA VAL A 212 -6.89 -21.33 11.68
C VAL A 212 -5.67 -20.75 12.42
N LYS A 213 -4.51 -20.75 11.77
CA LYS A 213 -3.32 -20.06 12.29
C LYS A 213 -3.48 -18.56 12.06
N LEU A 214 -3.38 -17.77 13.12
CA LEU A 214 -3.70 -16.34 13.10
C LEU A 214 -2.51 -15.50 13.55
N VAL A 215 -2.17 -14.49 12.76
CA VAL A 215 -1.08 -13.53 13.04
C VAL A 215 -1.60 -12.11 12.93
N ALA A 216 -1.44 -11.33 13.99
CA ALA A 216 -1.60 -9.88 13.97
C ALA A 216 -0.21 -9.25 13.78
N THR A 217 0.09 -8.79 12.58
CA THR A 217 1.41 -8.19 12.28
C THR A 217 1.56 -6.83 12.95
N LEU A 218 2.80 -6.49 13.31
CA LEU A 218 3.14 -5.20 13.90
C LEU A 218 2.42 -4.94 15.25
N ASN A 219 2.05 -6.00 15.97
CA ASN A 219 1.38 -5.89 17.27
C ASN A 219 2.34 -5.54 18.43
N ASP A 220 3.65 -5.64 18.18
CA ASP A 220 4.77 -5.36 19.10
C ASP A 220 5.21 -3.88 19.11
N ILE A 221 4.53 -3.00 18.36
CA ILE A 221 4.82 -1.56 18.38
C ILE A 221 4.45 -0.98 19.77
N PRO A 222 5.39 -0.34 20.49
CA PRO A 222 5.16 0.18 21.85
C PRO A 222 3.98 1.16 21.91
N ARG A 223 3.22 1.13 23.01
CA ARG A 223 2.07 2.01 23.25
C ARG A 223 2.17 2.69 24.61
N LEU A 224 1.88 3.99 24.66
CA LEU A 224 1.69 4.75 25.88
C LEU A 224 0.20 5.10 26.00
N GLY A 225 -0.54 4.38 26.84
CA GLY A 225 -1.99 4.47 26.90
C GLY A 225 -2.65 4.02 25.59
N HIS A 226 -3.51 4.88 25.00
CA HIS A 226 -4.14 4.63 23.70
C HIS A 226 -3.30 5.10 22.50
N LEU A 227 -2.16 5.76 22.74
CA LEU A 227 -1.30 6.34 21.72
C LEU A 227 -0.12 5.38 21.47
N ALA A 228 0.06 4.92 20.23
CA ALA A 228 1.27 4.21 19.86
C ALA A 228 2.46 5.19 19.90
N VAL A 229 3.50 4.86 20.67
CA VAL A 229 4.71 5.67 20.83
C VAL A 229 5.82 4.97 20.07
N ALA A 230 6.38 5.67 19.08
CA ALA A 230 7.15 5.15 17.94
C ALA A 230 6.27 4.45 16.87
N ARG A 231 6.39 4.94 15.63
CA ARG A 231 5.88 4.37 14.37
C ARG A 231 4.41 3.91 14.33
N VAL A 232 3.49 4.88 14.28
CA VAL A 232 2.10 4.66 13.83
C VAL A 232 2.00 4.48 12.31
N ASP A 233 3.09 4.74 11.59
CA ASP A 233 3.16 4.93 10.14
C ASP A 233 3.38 3.65 9.34
N LEU A 234 4.08 2.65 9.89
CA LEU A 234 4.23 1.34 9.22
C LEU A 234 2.96 0.50 9.38
N ARG A 235 2.46 -0.01 8.25
CA ARG A 235 1.35 -0.95 8.20
C ARG A 235 1.66 -2.11 7.29
N ASN A 236 1.07 -3.27 7.61
CA ASN A 236 0.92 -4.30 6.60
C ASN A 236 -0.31 -3.95 5.76
N HIS A 237 -0.05 -3.30 4.62
CA HIS A 237 -1.10 -2.78 3.77
C HIS A 237 -1.46 -3.75 2.63
N ARG A 238 -0.84 -4.93 2.57
CA ARG A 238 -1.10 -5.93 1.53
C ARG A 238 -2.54 -6.45 1.58
N LYS A 239 -3.07 -6.76 0.40
CA LYS A 239 -4.31 -7.51 0.21
C LYS A 239 -4.00 -8.65 -0.75
N ILE A 240 -3.76 -9.81 -0.16
CA ILE A 240 -3.37 -11.03 -0.85
C ILE A 240 -4.20 -12.17 -0.28
N ALA A 241 -4.90 -12.91 -1.14
CA ALA A 241 -5.38 -14.24 -0.79
C ALA A 241 -4.71 -15.25 -1.72
N VAL A 242 -4.34 -16.42 -1.20
CA VAL A 242 -3.84 -17.55 -1.99
C VAL A 242 -4.58 -18.82 -1.57
N ILE A 243 -5.12 -19.52 -2.55
CA ILE A 243 -5.85 -20.77 -2.38
C ILE A 243 -5.12 -21.86 -3.16
N ASP A 244 -4.73 -22.91 -2.45
CA ASP A 244 -4.07 -24.12 -2.97
C ASP A 244 -2.84 -23.86 -3.85
N ASN A 245 -2.19 -22.71 -3.66
CA ASN A 245 -1.05 -22.25 -4.46
C ASN A 245 -1.36 -22.16 -5.96
N ARG A 246 -2.65 -22.08 -6.33
CA ARG A 246 -3.13 -22.09 -7.73
C ARG A 246 -3.95 -20.86 -8.08
N ILE A 247 -4.68 -20.35 -7.10
CA ILE A 247 -5.51 -19.15 -7.23
C ILE A 247 -4.96 -18.09 -6.29
N ALA A 248 -4.85 -16.86 -6.78
CA ALA A 248 -4.51 -15.71 -5.98
C ALA A 248 -5.51 -14.57 -6.20
N TYR A 249 -5.71 -13.77 -5.16
CA TYR A 249 -6.46 -12.51 -5.24
C TYR A 249 -5.53 -11.36 -4.88
N CYS A 250 -5.61 -10.28 -5.65
CA CYS A 250 -4.87 -9.06 -5.37
C CYS A 250 -5.64 -7.82 -5.83
N GLY A 251 -5.40 -6.69 -5.18
CA GLY A 251 -6.05 -5.42 -5.48
C GLY A 251 -6.11 -4.52 -4.26
N SER A 252 -7.10 -3.64 -4.24
CA SER A 252 -7.24 -2.62 -3.20
C SER A 252 -8.29 -2.98 -2.12
N GLN A 253 -9.13 -3.99 -2.40
CA GLN A 253 -10.26 -4.43 -1.57
C GLN A 253 -9.82 -4.92 -0.19
N ASN A 254 -10.32 -4.24 0.85
CA ASN A 254 -10.28 -4.74 2.23
C ASN A 254 -11.34 -5.84 2.45
N CYS A 255 -11.16 -6.65 3.50
CA CYS A 255 -12.13 -7.68 3.88
C CYS A 255 -13.24 -7.05 4.75
N ALA A 256 -14.13 -6.31 4.09
CA ALA A 256 -15.19 -5.53 4.70
C ALA A 256 -16.35 -5.27 3.72
N ASP A 257 -17.50 -4.90 4.25
CA ASP A 257 -18.64 -4.41 3.47
C ASP A 257 -18.31 -3.07 2.78
N PRO A 258 -18.90 -2.77 1.61
CA PRO A 258 -18.80 -1.45 0.98
C PRO A 258 -19.39 -0.34 1.87
N ASP A 259 -20.34 -0.67 2.75
CA ASP A 259 -20.87 0.25 3.78
C ASP A 259 -19.78 0.76 4.73
N PHE A 260 -18.71 -0.02 4.89
CA PHE A 260 -17.54 0.28 5.71
C PHE A 260 -17.91 0.93 7.05
N ARG A 261 -18.70 0.20 7.86
CA ARG A 261 -19.50 0.75 8.98
C ARG A 261 -18.72 1.61 9.97
N ILE A 262 -17.42 1.35 10.16
CA ILE A 262 -16.54 2.15 11.01
C ILE A 262 -16.33 3.59 10.51
N LYS A 263 -16.60 3.85 9.22
CA LYS A 263 -16.58 5.18 8.60
C LYS A 263 -17.72 5.36 7.58
N ALA A 264 -18.94 4.96 7.94
CA ALA A 264 -20.13 4.96 7.07
C ALA A 264 -20.42 6.30 6.34
N LYS A 265 -19.98 7.44 6.89
CA LYS A 265 -20.10 8.76 6.23
C LYS A 265 -19.38 8.90 4.89
N TYR A 266 -18.45 7.99 4.58
CA TYR A 266 -17.71 7.94 3.32
C TYR A 266 -18.11 6.76 2.44
N ALA A 267 -19.12 5.99 2.83
CA ALA A 267 -19.62 4.87 2.05
C ALA A 267 -20.29 5.33 0.73
N PRO A 268 -20.36 4.45 -0.28
CA PRO A 268 -19.69 3.15 -0.33
C PRO A 268 -18.17 3.29 -0.49
N TRP A 269 -17.42 2.36 0.07
CA TRP A 269 -16.01 2.13 -0.28
C TRP A 269 -15.97 1.33 -1.58
N VAL A 270 -15.41 1.93 -2.61
CA VAL A 270 -15.36 1.36 -3.97
C VAL A 270 -13.95 0.92 -4.27
N ASP A 271 -13.76 -0.39 -4.40
CA ASP A 271 -12.46 -1.03 -4.55
C ASP A 271 -12.37 -1.85 -5.84
N ILE A 272 -11.17 -2.33 -6.15
CA ILE A 272 -10.89 -3.22 -7.28
C ILE A 272 -10.21 -4.49 -6.78
N LEU A 273 -10.64 -5.65 -7.26
CA LEU A 273 -10.06 -6.95 -6.91
C LEU A 273 -9.95 -7.84 -8.15
N LEU A 274 -8.76 -8.41 -8.35
CA LEU A 274 -8.47 -9.33 -9.43
C LEU A 274 -8.39 -10.75 -8.88
N ARG A 275 -9.05 -11.70 -9.55
CA ARG A 275 -8.84 -13.13 -9.35
C ARG A 275 -7.84 -13.61 -10.40
N CYS A 276 -6.78 -14.25 -9.95
CA CYS A 276 -5.64 -14.66 -10.76
C CYS A 276 -5.43 -16.17 -10.64
N GLU A 277 -5.30 -16.86 -11.76
CA GLU A 277 -4.99 -18.29 -11.82
C GLU A 277 -3.74 -18.51 -12.66
N GLY A 278 -2.97 -19.52 -12.28
CA GLY A 278 -1.76 -19.95 -12.98
C GLY A 278 -0.46 -19.55 -12.28
N PRO A 279 0.67 -19.47 -13.00
CA PRO A 279 2.00 -19.21 -12.43
C PRO A 279 2.07 -18.00 -11.48
N ILE A 280 1.31 -16.95 -11.76
CA ILE A 280 1.27 -15.72 -10.94
C ILE A 280 0.81 -15.97 -9.50
N ALA A 281 0.01 -17.02 -9.25
CA ALA A 281 -0.42 -17.37 -7.90
C ALA A 281 0.76 -17.75 -6.99
N ARG A 282 1.82 -18.35 -7.55
CA ARG A 282 3.04 -18.69 -6.81
C ARG A 282 3.81 -17.45 -6.36
N GLN A 283 3.77 -16.38 -7.14
CA GLN A 283 4.40 -15.12 -6.78
C GLN A 283 3.64 -14.41 -5.65
N ALA A 284 2.30 -14.45 -5.67
CA ALA A 284 1.49 -13.99 -4.55
C ALA A 284 1.77 -14.80 -3.27
N GLN A 285 1.91 -16.13 -3.40
CA GLN A 285 2.29 -17.02 -2.32
C GLN A 285 3.65 -16.64 -1.73
N TYR A 286 4.66 -16.40 -2.59
CA TYR A 286 5.98 -15.96 -2.15
C TYR A 286 5.89 -14.69 -1.27
N LEU A 287 5.16 -13.65 -1.73
CA LEU A 287 5.00 -12.41 -0.96
C LEU A 287 4.30 -12.61 0.39
N PHE A 288 3.27 -13.47 0.43
CA PHE A 288 2.62 -13.85 1.69
C PHE A 288 3.58 -14.58 2.63
N LEU A 289 4.27 -15.61 2.13
CA LEU A 289 5.16 -16.47 2.91
C LEU A 289 6.36 -15.71 3.47
N CYS A 290 6.96 -14.78 2.73
CA CYS A 290 8.06 -13.95 3.25
C CYS A 290 7.67 -13.22 4.53
N THR A 291 6.43 -12.72 4.60
CA THR A 291 5.92 -12.06 5.82
C THR A 291 5.57 -13.09 6.89
N TRP A 292 4.88 -14.17 6.51
CA TRP A 292 4.45 -15.21 7.43
C TRP A 292 5.61 -15.89 8.15
N ILE A 293 6.64 -16.30 7.41
CA ILE A 293 7.83 -16.97 7.92
C ILE A 293 8.61 -16.01 8.83
N ALA A 294 8.69 -14.73 8.50
CA ALA A 294 9.37 -13.74 9.33
C ALA A 294 8.67 -13.51 10.69
N GLU A 295 7.33 -13.57 10.71
CA GLU A 295 6.54 -13.35 11.93
C GLU A 295 6.39 -14.62 12.78
N THR A 296 6.44 -15.81 12.18
CA THR A 296 6.11 -17.07 12.87
C THR A 296 7.28 -18.05 12.99
N GLY A 297 8.28 -17.96 12.12
CA GLY A 297 9.34 -18.96 12.00
C GLY A 297 8.87 -20.31 11.43
N GLU A 298 7.65 -20.41 10.90
CA GLU A 298 7.13 -21.66 10.33
C GLU A 298 7.92 -22.05 9.07
N GLY A 299 8.37 -23.32 8.98
CA GLY A 299 9.18 -23.83 7.88
C GLY A 299 8.39 -24.07 6.59
N LEU A 300 8.09 -23.01 5.85
CA LEU A 300 7.31 -23.03 4.59
C LEU A 300 8.13 -22.51 3.39
N GLU A 301 9.44 -22.44 3.52
CA GLU A 301 10.33 -21.79 2.56
C GLU A 301 10.19 -22.36 1.15
N GLY A 302 9.93 -23.66 1.00
CA GLY A 302 9.78 -24.31 -0.30
C GLY A 302 8.38 -24.21 -0.93
N LEU A 303 7.36 -23.74 -0.19
CA LEU A 303 5.96 -23.90 -0.62
C LEU A 303 5.64 -23.09 -1.88
N ALA A 304 6.17 -21.87 -2.04
CA ALA A 304 5.93 -21.07 -3.24
C ALA A 304 6.49 -21.75 -4.52
N ALA A 305 7.62 -22.44 -4.40
CA ALA A 305 8.29 -23.15 -5.48
C ALA A 305 7.97 -24.66 -5.53
N ALA A 306 6.97 -25.12 -4.79
CA ALA A 306 6.64 -26.54 -4.70
C ALA A 306 6.13 -27.09 -6.04
N GLU A 307 6.41 -28.36 -6.32
CA GLU A 307 5.84 -29.12 -7.44
C GLU A 307 4.51 -29.80 -7.04
N PRO A 308 3.60 -30.08 -8.00
CA PRO A 308 3.68 -29.69 -9.40
C PRO A 308 3.49 -28.17 -9.59
N ALA A 309 4.09 -27.63 -10.65
CA ALA A 309 3.80 -26.28 -11.13
C ALA A 309 2.28 -26.07 -11.33
N PRO A 310 1.77 -24.85 -11.10
CA PRO A 310 0.36 -24.57 -11.35
C PRO A 310 0.01 -24.73 -12.84
N GLU A 311 -1.26 -24.96 -13.11
CA GLU A 311 -1.81 -25.00 -14.46
C GLU A 311 -1.43 -23.72 -15.23
N SER A 312 -1.05 -23.87 -16.49
CA SER A 312 -0.77 -22.77 -17.40
C SER A 312 -1.85 -22.70 -18.47
N PHE A 313 -2.42 -21.53 -18.69
CA PHE A 313 -3.47 -21.30 -19.67
C PHE A 313 -2.85 -20.91 -21.01
N GLN A 314 -3.22 -21.62 -22.09
CA GLN A 314 -2.79 -21.26 -23.44
C GLN A 314 -3.22 -19.83 -23.79
N SER A 315 -2.31 -19.06 -24.39
CA SER A 315 -2.50 -17.61 -24.65
C SER A 315 -2.80 -16.79 -23.38
N GLY A 316 -2.40 -17.28 -22.20
CA GLY A 316 -2.61 -16.59 -20.94
C GLY A 316 -1.75 -15.33 -20.79
N CYS A 317 -2.31 -14.36 -20.09
CA CYS A 317 -1.74 -13.04 -19.78
C CYS A 317 -0.32 -13.14 -19.22
N VAL A 318 0.53 -12.19 -19.62
CA VAL A 318 1.84 -11.97 -18.99
C VAL A 318 1.67 -11.04 -17.81
N ALA A 319 2.14 -11.46 -16.64
CA ALA A 319 2.02 -10.66 -15.42
C ALA A 319 3.18 -10.88 -14.46
N GLN A 320 3.33 -9.96 -13.51
CA GLN A 320 4.36 -10.02 -12.48
C GLN A 320 3.83 -9.40 -11.19
N MET A 321 3.93 -10.13 -10.09
CA MET A 321 3.74 -9.55 -8.76
C MET A 321 5.03 -8.90 -8.31
N TYR A 322 4.91 -7.74 -7.68
CA TYR A 322 5.98 -7.18 -6.90
C TYR A 322 5.46 -6.64 -5.57
N GLY A 323 6.32 -6.62 -4.57
CA GLY A 323 5.98 -6.14 -3.25
C GLY A 323 7.12 -5.37 -2.64
N THR A 324 6.77 -4.33 -1.90
CA THR A 324 7.73 -3.51 -1.15
C THR A 324 7.46 -3.64 0.34
N GLY A 325 8.43 -3.24 1.14
CA GLY A 325 8.34 -3.19 2.58
C GLY A 325 9.62 -2.63 3.20
N PRO A 326 9.77 -2.74 4.53
CA PRO A 326 10.90 -2.16 5.25
C PRO A 326 12.28 -2.72 4.87
N THR A 327 12.34 -3.87 4.20
CA THR A 327 13.55 -4.52 3.68
C THR A 327 13.91 -4.06 2.27
N THR A 328 12.98 -3.43 1.56
CA THR A 328 13.20 -2.94 0.20
C THR A 328 14.14 -1.74 0.22
N SER A 329 15.11 -1.74 -0.69
CA SER A 329 16.06 -0.64 -0.84
C SER A 329 15.44 0.55 -1.59
N GLY A 330 15.90 1.76 -1.24
CA GLY A 330 15.55 2.97 -1.98
C GLY A 330 14.07 3.35 -1.94
N ASN A 331 13.59 3.95 -3.03
CA ASN A 331 12.19 4.35 -3.20
C ASN A 331 11.49 3.46 -4.24
N ALA A 332 11.75 2.14 -4.22
CA ALA A 332 11.36 1.21 -5.28
C ALA A 332 9.89 1.31 -5.76
N MET A 333 8.94 1.56 -4.85
CA MET A 333 7.53 1.77 -5.22
C MET A 333 7.30 3.11 -5.94
N SER A 334 7.99 4.17 -5.53
CA SER A 334 7.97 5.45 -6.25
C SER A 334 8.59 5.28 -7.63
N ASP A 335 9.75 4.61 -7.70
CA ASP A 335 10.45 4.35 -8.96
C ASP A 335 9.57 3.52 -9.92
N SER A 336 8.80 2.54 -9.42
CA SER A 336 7.87 1.76 -10.24
C SER A 336 6.74 2.62 -10.82
N PHE A 337 6.15 3.52 -10.03
CA PHE A 337 5.14 4.46 -10.53
C PHE A 337 5.74 5.45 -11.53
N VAL A 338 6.92 6.00 -11.23
CA VAL A 338 7.64 6.92 -12.12
C VAL A 338 7.95 6.25 -13.45
N GLY A 339 8.47 5.02 -13.42
CA GLY A 339 8.74 4.20 -14.61
C GLY A 339 7.50 4.02 -15.47
N ALA A 340 6.37 3.64 -14.86
CA ALA A 340 5.10 3.46 -15.56
C ALA A 340 4.57 4.76 -16.17
N ILE A 341 4.64 5.89 -15.45
CA ILE A 341 4.22 7.20 -15.95
C ILE A 341 5.11 7.66 -17.10
N TYR A 342 6.42 7.42 -17.06
CA TYR A 342 7.33 7.72 -18.17
C TYR A 342 7.19 6.76 -19.34
N ALA A 343 6.67 5.55 -19.11
CA ALA A 343 6.38 4.59 -20.16
C ALA A 343 5.24 5.08 -21.07
N ALA A 344 4.26 5.82 -20.53
CA ALA A 344 3.10 6.32 -21.27
C ALA A 344 3.47 7.14 -22.52
N ARG A 345 2.74 6.88 -23.62
CA ARG A 345 2.93 7.51 -24.94
C ARG A 345 1.67 8.16 -25.50
N LYS A 346 0.49 7.67 -25.16
CA LYS A 346 -0.81 8.10 -25.68
C LYS A 346 -1.77 8.46 -24.55
N GLU A 347 -1.99 7.54 -23.61
CA GLU A 347 -2.95 7.70 -22.51
C GLU A 347 -2.42 7.15 -21.18
N LEU A 348 -2.81 7.81 -20.09
CA LEU A 348 -2.50 7.45 -18.72
C LEU A 348 -3.71 7.74 -17.83
N THR A 349 -4.35 6.70 -17.29
CA THR A 349 -5.47 6.85 -16.35
C THR A 349 -5.14 6.28 -14.98
N ILE A 350 -5.19 7.13 -13.95
CA ILE A 350 -4.88 6.77 -12.57
C ILE A 350 -6.14 6.91 -11.71
N THR A 351 -6.40 5.89 -10.90
CA THR A 351 -7.39 5.94 -9.82
C THR A 351 -6.67 5.73 -8.51
N THR A 352 -6.80 6.68 -7.57
CA THR A 352 -6.16 6.56 -6.26
C THR A 352 -6.93 7.31 -5.17
N PRO A 353 -7.16 6.68 -3.99
CA PRO A 353 -7.80 7.36 -2.86
C PRO A 353 -6.89 8.37 -2.18
N TYR A 354 -5.60 8.07 -2.05
CA TYR A 354 -4.68 8.84 -1.23
C TYR A 354 -3.51 9.33 -2.09
N PHE A 355 -3.45 10.65 -2.26
CA PHE A 355 -2.47 11.31 -3.12
C PHE A 355 -1.64 12.30 -2.30
N VAL A 356 -0.50 11.82 -1.84
CA VAL A 356 0.55 12.58 -1.17
C VAL A 356 1.88 12.19 -1.84
N PRO A 357 2.03 12.51 -3.15
CA PRO A 357 3.15 12.02 -3.95
C PRO A 357 4.47 12.55 -3.42
N ASP A 358 5.55 11.86 -3.76
CA ASP A 358 6.85 12.49 -3.68
C ASP A 358 7.08 13.38 -4.90
N GLU A 359 8.20 14.08 -4.89
CA GLU A 359 8.53 15.01 -5.95
C GLU A 359 8.72 14.27 -7.29
N ALA A 360 9.28 13.06 -7.29
CA ALA A 360 9.53 12.31 -8.51
C ALA A 360 8.21 11.94 -9.20
N VAL A 361 7.23 11.40 -8.46
CA VAL A 361 5.91 11.06 -8.99
C VAL A 361 5.17 12.30 -9.46
N LEU A 362 5.11 13.37 -8.65
CA LEU A 362 4.41 14.60 -9.05
C LEU A 362 5.01 15.20 -10.32
N ARG A 363 6.34 15.22 -10.45
CA ARG A 363 7.03 15.71 -11.64
C ARG A 363 6.79 14.83 -12.85
N ALA A 364 6.78 13.51 -12.69
CA ALA A 364 6.48 12.58 -13.78
C ALA A 364 5.05 12.81 -14.32
N LEU A 365 4.07 12.98 -13.44
CA LEU A 365 2.67 13.29 -13.80
C LEU A 365 2.57 14.61 -14.55
N CYS A 366 3.18 15.68 -14.04
CA CYS A 366 3.19 16.98 -14.71
C CYS A 366 3.96 16.97 -16.05
N ALA A 367 4.88 16.03 -16.24
CA ALA A 367 5.63 15.88 -17.48
C ALA A 367 4.88 15.06 -18.55
N ALA A 368 3.92 14.22 -18.17
CA ALA A 368 3.22 13.35 -19.13
C ALA A 368 2.42 14.13 -20.19
N PRO A 369 1.55 15.10 -19.85
CA PRO A 369 0.85 15.88 -20.88
C PRO A 369 1.79 16.75 -21.74
N ARG A 370 2.94 17.17 -21.20
CA ARG A 370 3.96 17.89 -21.97
C ARG A 370 4.59 17.03 -23.08
N ARG A 371 4.51 15.70 -22.96
CA ARG A 371 4.89 14.74 -24.00
C ARG A 371 3.73 14.39 -24.94
N GLY A 372 2.55 14.99 -24.75
CA GLY A 372 1.34 14.71 -25.52
C GLY A 372 0.52 13.53 -25.01
N VAL A 373 0.77 13.04 -23.78
CA VAL A 373 0.00 11.93 -23.17
C VAL A 373 -1.29 12.48 -22.56
N ASP A 374 -2.44 11.96 -22.97
CA ASP A 374 -3.72 12.23 -22.32
C ASP A 374 -3.70 11.63 -20.91
N THR A 375 -3.63 12.50 -19.90
CA THR A 375 -3.39 12.09 -18.51
C THR A 375 -4.58 12.43 -17.65
N THR A 376 -5.26 11.41 -17.13
CA THR A 376 -6.42 11.54 -16.26
C THR A 376 -6.14 10.96 -14.88
N ILE A 377 -6.50 11.69 -13.82
CA ILE A 377 -6.45 11.20 -12.44
C ILE A 377 -7.81 11.38 -11.78
N ILE A 378 -8.32 10.28 -11.20
CA ILE A 378 -9.59 10.23 -10.48
C ILE A 378 -9.30 10.10 -8.98
N PHE A 379 -9.74 11.10 -8.22
CA PHE A 379 -9.68 11.15 -6.76
C PHE A 379 -11.07 11.02 -6.15
N PRO A 380 -11.23 10.57 -4.90
CA PRO A 380 -12.50 10.72 -4.20
C PRO A 380 -12.79 12.19 -3.88
N ALA A 381 -14.01 12.65 -4.15
CA ALA A 381 -14.46 14.00 -3.76
C ALA A 381 -14.47 14.21 -2.24
N ARG A 382 -14.69 13.11 -1.49
CA ARG A 382 -14.69 13.08 -0.02
C ARG A 382 -13.68 12.03 0.44
N ASN A 383 -12.60 12.48 1.09
CA ASN A 383 -11.59 11.59 1.65
C ASN A 383 -11.86 11.34 3.15
N ASP A 384 -11.54 10.14 3.62
CA ASP A 384 -11.68 9.77 5.02
C ASP A 384 -10.53 10.27 5.93
N SER A 385 -9.54 10.93 5.32
CA SER A 385 -8.44 11.64 5.95
C SER A 385 -8.38 13.09 5.47
N TRP A 386 -8.69 14.02 6.38
CA TRP A 386 -8.62 15.46 6.10
C TRP A 386 -7.21 15.90 5.67
N LEU A 387 -6.16 15.33 6.30
CA LEU A 387 -4.78 15.65 5.94
C LEU A 387 -4.48 15.25 4.50
N VAL A 388 -4.88 14.04 4.09
CA VAL A 388 -4.66 13.58 2.72
C VAL A 388 -5.46 14.40 1.72
N GLU A 389 -6.72 14.73 2.02
CA GLU A 389 -7.54 15.60 1.15
C GLU A 389 -6.85 16.94 0.88
N ARG A 390 -6.30 17.58 1.93
CA ARG A 390 -5.62 18.87 1.82
C ARG A 390 -4.28 18.76 1.12
N SER A 391 -3.50 17.71 1.38
CA SER A 391 -2.26 17.41 0.65
C SER A 391 -2.54 17.18 -0.84
N ALA A 392 -3.53 16.36 -1.20
CA ALA A 392 -3.87 16.10 -2.60
C ALA A 392 -4.26 17.39 -3.32
N ARG A 393 -5.15 18.19 -2.72
CA ARG A 393 -5.58 19.47 -3.27
C ARG A 393 -4.46 20.50 -3.39
N SER A 394 -3.42 20.43 -2.55
CA SER A 394 -2.24 21.30 -2.71
C SER A 394 -1.51 21.06 -4.04
N CYS A 395 -1.60 19.85 -4.60
CA CYS A 395 -1.00 19.48 -5.88
C CYS A 395 -1.89 19.79 -7.10
N TYR A 396 -3.18 20.09 -6.91
CA TYR A 396 -4.13 20.24 -8.03
C TYR A 396 -3.73 21.35 -8.99
N LYS A 397 -3.22 22.48 -8.46
CA LYS A 397 -2.78 23.59 -9.30
C LYS A 397 -1.67 23.16 -10.25
N ASP A 398 -0.69 22.40 -9.76
CA ASP A 398 0.43 21.94 -10.58
C ASP A 398 -0.04 20.94 -11.63
N LEU A 399 -0.87 19.95 -11.25
CA LEU A 399 -1.44 18.98 -12.17
C LEU A 399 -2.22 19.67 -13.30
N LEU A 400 -3.22 20.47 -12.96
CA LEU A 400 -4.12 21.14 -13.92
C LEU A 400 -3.37 22.14 -14.81
N SER A 401 -2.44 22.92 -14.24
CA SER A 401 -1.65 23.89 -15.03
C SER A 401 -0.69 23.22 -16.02
N ASN A 402 -0.39 21.93 -15.83
CA ASN A 402 0.42 21.13 -16.73
C ASN A 402 -0.40 20.27 -17.70
N GLY A 403 -1.73 20.38 -17.70
CA GLY A 403 -2.61 19.65 -18.62
C GLY A 403 -3.07 18.27 -18.14
N VAL A 404 -2.90 17.95 -16.86
CA VAL A 404 -3.50 16.73 -16.28
C VAL A 404 -4.98 16.98 -16.03
N HIS A 405 -5.84 16.08 -16.49
CA HIS A 405 -7.27 16.10 -16.19
C HIS A 405 -7.52 15.51 -14.81
N VAL A 406 -8.09 16.32 -13.90
CA VAL A 406 -8.40 15.89 -12.53
C VAL A 406 -9.91 15.78 -12.36
N TYR A 407 -10.36 14.63 -11.85
CA TYR A 407 -11.75 14.34 -11.56
C TYR A 407 -11.94 13.96 -10.09
N GLU A 408 -13.05 14.40 -9.50
CA GLU A 408 -13.48 14.06 -8.14
C GLU A 408 -14.72 13.13 -8.20
N TYR A 409 -14.54 11.87 -7.80
CA TYR A 409 -15.56 10.84 -7.71
C TYR A 409 -16.53 11.10 -6.56
N THR A 410 -17.84 11.09 -6.84
CA THR A 410 -18.82 11.69 -5.93
C THR A 410 -19.63 10.71 -5.09
N LEU A 411 -19.77 9.45 -5.52
CA LEU A 411 -20.71 8.52 -4.89
C LEU A 411 -20.26 8.05 -3.50
N GLY A 412 -18.96 7.93 -3.27
CA GLY A 412 -18.39 7.43 -2.01
C GLY A 412 -16.88 7.63 -1.96
N LEU A 413 -16.19 6.80 -1.18
CA LEU A 413 -14.72 6.75 -1.18
C LEU A 413 -14.25 5.80 -2.28
N LEU A 414 -13.78 6.36 -3.39
CA LEU A 414 -13.08 5.61 -4.41
C LEU A 414 -11.72 5.17 -3.89
N HIS A 415 -11.66 3.93 -3.40
CA HIS A 415 -10.50 3.31 -2.79
C HIS A 415 -9.72 2.41 -3.77
N ALA A 416 -10.20 2.24 -5.01
CA ALA A 416 -9.46 1.59 -6.09
C ALA A 416 -8.07 2.20 -6.31
N LYS A 417 -7.07 1.34 -6.54
CA LYS A 417 -5.68 1.71 -6.80
C LYS A 417 -5.26 1.04 -8.09
N SER A 418 -5.40 1.80 -9.17
CA SER A 418 -5.13 1.31 -10.52
C SER A 418 -4.47 2.38 -11.37
N MET A 419 -3.60 1.95 -12.26
CA MET A 419 -3.00 2.77 -13.30
C MET A 419 -3.01 1.98 -14.60
N THR A 420 -3.58 2.55 -15.66
CA THR A 420 -3.58 1.98 -17.00
C THR A 420 -2.78 2.90 -17.93
N ILE A 421 -1.97 2.29 -18.80
CA ILE A 421 -1.05 2.98 -19.67
C ILE A 421 -1.20 2.43 -21.10
N ASP A 422 -1.60 3.29 -22.02
CA ASP A 422 -1.70 3.04 -23.46
C ASP A 422 -2.51 1.80 -23.88
N GLY A 423 -3.42 1.31 -23.03
CA GLY A 423 -4.09 0.01 -23.22
C GLY A 423 -3.17 -1.21 -23.17
N LYS A 424 -1.89 -1.03 -22.80
CA LYS A 424 -0.82 -2.05 -22.91
C LYS A 424 -0.26 -2.51 -21.57
N ILE A 425 -0.32 -1.65 -20.56
CA ILE A 425 0.14 -1.97 -19.21
C ILE A 425 -0.95 -1.58 -18.21
N ALA A 426 -1.19 -2.45 -17.23
CA ALA A 426 -1.91 -2.07 -16.02
C ALA A 426 -1.10 -2.40 -14.76
N LEU A 427 -1.21 -1.52 -13.78
CA LEU A 427 -0.78 -1.72 -12.40
C LEU A 427 -2.02 -1.71 -11.51
N VAL A 428 -2.25 -2.79 -10.76
CA VAL A 428 -3.34 -2.90 -9.79
C VAL A 428 -2.80 -3.50 -8.50
N GLY A 429 -3.17 -2.94 -7.35
CA GLY A 429 -2.67 -3.48 -6.08
C GLY A 429 -3.08 -2.69 -4.86
N SER A 430 -2.27 -2.79 -3.81
CA SER A 430 -2.54 -2.20 -2.52
C SER A 430 -1.90 -0.81 -2.32
N ALA A 431 -0.89 -0.45 -3.11
CA ALA A 431 -0.10 0.75 -2.89
C ALA A 431 -0.87 2.03 -3.24
N ASN A 432 -0.88 2.99 -2.32
CA ASN A 432 -1.28 4.36 -2.61
C ASN A 432 -0.13 5.15 -3.22
N ILE A 433 -0.47 6.31 -3.79
CA ILE A 433 0.52 7.34 -4.15
C ILE A 433 0.72 8.27 -2.94
N ASP A 434 1.18 7.69 -1.82
CA ASP A 434 1.51 8.41 -0.59
C ASP A 434 2.86 7.98 -0.02
N ARG A 435 3.47 8.84 0.81
CA ARG A 435 4.82 8.61 1.36
C ARG A 435 4.93 7.31 2.15
N ARG A 436 3.89 6.91 2.90
CA ARG A 436 3.93 5.69 3.71
C ARG A 436 3.94 4.45 2.82
N SER A 437 3.06 4.41 1.84
CA SER A 437 2.96 3.31 0.87
C SER A 437 4.22 3.18 0.04
N MET A 438 4.84 4.31 -0.32
CA MET A 438 6.04 4.29 -1.15
C MET A 438 7.34 3.96 -0.41
N GLN A 439 7.42 4.22 0.90
CA GLN A 439 8.68 4.13 1.66
C GLN A 439 8.67 3.16 2.84
N LEU A 440 7.50 2.81 3.36
CA LEU A 440 7.38 2.11 4.64
C LEU A 440 6.54 0.84 4.53
N ASN A 441 5.28 0.97 4.11
CA ASN A 441 4.29 -0.09 4.21
C ASN A 441 4.71 -1.34 3.44
N PHE A 442 4.24 -2.47 3.96
CA PHE A 442 4.20 -3.67 3.15
C PHE A 442 3.09 -3.48 2.11
N GLU A 443 3.48 -3.47 0.84
CA GLU A 443 2.56 -3.33 -0.29
C GLU A 443 2.76 -4.49 -1.28
N ASN A 444 1.75 -4.76 -2.10
CA ASN A 444 1.83 -5.65 -3.24
C ASN A 444 1.08 -5.04 -4.42
N ASN A 445 1.66 -5.17 -5.61
CA ASN A 445 1.04 -4.78 -6.86
C ASN A 445 1.26 -5.86 -7.91
N LEU A 446 0.34 -5.90 -8.85
CA LEU A 446 0.35 -6.75 -10.02
C LEU A 446 0.53 -5.88 -11.25
N LEU A 447 1.60 -6.14 -11.98
CA LEU A 447 1.89 -5.58 -13.30
C LEU A 447 1.36 -6.56 -14.35
N ILE A 448 0.56 -6.05 -15.30
CA ILE A 448 -0.21 -6.83 -16.27
C ILE A 448 0.10 -6.30 -17.65
N ALA A 449 0.40 -7.19 -18.59
CA ALA A 449 0.50 -6.90 -20.02
C ALA A 449 -0.41 -7.86 -20.80
N ASP A 450 -1.67 -7.47 -20.92
CA ASP A 450 -2.71 -8.17 -21.67
C ASP A 450 -3.84 -7.20 -22.02
N GLU A 451 -4.08 -7.00 -23.32
CA GLU A 451 -5.03 -5.99 -23.81
C GLU A 451 -6.47 -6.26 -23.33
N ASN A 452 -6.88 -7.53 -23.20
CA ASN A 452 -8.24 -7.86 -22.78
C ASN A 452 -8.46 -7.57 -21.30
N VAL A 453 -7.52 -7.98 -20.45
CA VAL A 453 -7.57 -7.68 -19.01
C VAL A 453 -7.54 -6.16 -18.81
N ILE A 454 -6.66 -5.46 -19.52
CA ILE A 454 -6.54 -4.01 -19.42
C ILE A 454 -7.81 -3.31 -19.89
N ALA A 455 -8.45 -3.76 -20.98
CA ALA A 455 -9.71 -3.21 -21.46
C ALA A 455 -10.82 -3.32 -20.40
N THR A 456 -10.89 -4.41 -19.64
CA THR A 456 -11.85 -4.53 -18.52
C THR A 456 -11.57 -3.55 -17.39
N ILE A 457 -10.28 -3.30 -17.08
CA ILE A 457 -9.86 -2.31 -16.07
C ILE A 457 -10.17 -0.90 -16.56
N CYS A 458 -9.86 -0.56 -17.81
CA CYS A 458 -10.19 0.73 -18.42
C CYS A 458 -11.70 0.97 -18.41
N THR A 459 -12.50 -0.04 -18.76
CA THR A 459 -13.97 0.05 -18.69
C THR A 459 -14.44 0.38 -17.28
N ARG A 460 -13.88 -0.27 -16.24
CA ARG A 460 -14.19 0.06 -14.84
C ARG A 460 -13.76 1.48 -14.47
N GLN A 461 -12.60 1.94 -14.93
CA GLN A 461 -12.14 3.32 -14.70
C GLN A 461 -13.01 4.35 -15.40
N HIS A 462 -13.50 4.08 -16.61
CA HIS A 462 -14.47 4.92 -17.31
C HIS A 462 -15.80 5.01 -16.54
N GLY A 463 -16.26 3.92 -15.93
CA GLY A 463 -17.42 3.96 -15.05
C GLY A 463 -17.22 4.84 -13.80
N TYR A 464 -16.00 4.89 -13.25
CA TYR A 464 -15.70 5.87 -12.20
C TYR A 464 -15.71 7.29 -12.73
N LEU A 465 -15.18 7.50 -13.93
CA LEU A 465 -15.10 8.80 -14.58
C LEU A 465 -16.49 9.36 -14.92
N SER A 466 -17.42 8.52 -15.39
CA SER A 466 -18.76 8.91 -15.84
C SER A 466 -19.60 9.59 -14.75
N VAL A 467 -19.39 9.19 -13.48
CA VAL A 467 -20.06 9.74 -12.29
C VAL A 467 -19.19 10.74 -11.49
N SER A 468 -18.03 11.10 -12.03
CA SER A 468 -17.09 12.04 -11.41
C SER A 468 -17.32 13.47 -11.91
N ARG A 469 -16.92 14.45 -11.09
CA ARG A 469 -16.95 15.87 -11.46
C ARG A 469 -15.57 16.34 -11.90
N PRO A 470 -15.43 17.03 -13.05
CA PRO A 470 -14.15 17.62 -13.44
C PRO A 470 -13.78 18.77 -12.50
N VAL A 471 -12.49 18.87 -12.17
CA VAL A 471 -11.94 20.01 -11.44
C VAL A 471 -11.31 20.97 -12.45
N SER A 472 -11.79 22.21 -12.51
CA SER A 472 -11.21 23.23 -13.39
C SER A 472 -10.04 23.97 -12.73
N ILE A 473 -9.09 24.43 -13.54
CA ILE A 473 -8.00 25.28 -13.07
C ILE A 473 -8.51 26.60 -12.50
N ASP A 474 -9.60 27.14 -13.03
CA ASP A 474 -10.20 28.41 -12.56
C ASP A 474 -10.80 28.24 -11.16
N THR A 475 -11.45 27.11 -10.89
CA THR A 475 -11.92 26.74 -9.55
C THR A 475 -10.77 26.71 -8.55
N VAL A 476 -9.64 26.11 -8.92
CA VAL A 476 -8.45 25.99 -8.04
C VAL A 476 -7.78 27.35 -7.83
N LYS A 477 -7.69 28.19 -8.87
CA LYS A 477 -7.15 29.56 -8.77
C LYS A 477 -8.04 30.46 -7.91
N ALA A 478 -9.35 30.25 -7.95
CA ALA A 478 -10.33 31.02 -7.18
C ALA A 478 -10.41 30.62 -5.70
N TRP A 479 -9.69 29.59 -5.24
CA TRP A 479 -9.68 29.22 -3.83
C TRP A 479 -9.24 30.39 -2.94
N PRO A 480 -9.97 30.65 -1.85
CA PRO A 480 -9.65 31.76 -0.96
C PRO A 480 -8.29 31.55 -0.30
N PHE A 481 -7.62 32.65 0.05
CA PHE A 481 -6.26 32.63 0.57
C PHE A 481 -6.06 31.63 1.73
N HIS A 482 -7.00 31.61 2.69
CA HIS A 482 -6.93 30.69 3.84
C HIS A 482 -6.97 29.22 3.42
N ALA A 483 -7.77 28.85 2.42
CA ALA A 483 -7.86 27.48 1.94
C ALA A 483 -6.54 27.04 1.31
N ARG A 484 -5.95 27.90 0.46
CA ARG A 484 -4.65 27.65 -0.16
C ARG A 484 -3.54 27.56 0.89
N LEU A 485 -3.56 28.45 1.90
CA LEU A 485 -2.60 28.44 2.99
C LEU A 485 -2.64 27.11 3.74
N VAL A 486 -3.84 26.65 4.12
CA VAL A 486 -4.01 25.36 4.81
C VAL A 486 -3.58 24.19 3.94
N GLN A 487 -4.01 24.14 2.68
CA GLN A 487 -3.63 23.07 1.76
C GLN A 487 -2.11 23.00 1.58
N ASN A 488 -1.45 24.13 1.33
CA ASN A 488 -0.01 24.17 1.13
C ASN A 488 0.76 23.89 2.42
N ALA A 489 0.30 24.38 3.58
CA ALA A 489 0.92 24.06 4.86
C ALA A 489 0.83 22.56 5.19
N VAL A 490 -0.31 21.93 4.91
CA VAL A 490 -0.47 20.47 5.04
C VAL A 490 0.38 19.73 4.01
N GLY A 491 0.45 20.22 2.76
CA GLY A 491 1.35 19.71 1.72
C GLY A 491 2.82 19.77 2.12
N MET A 492 3.27 20.82 2.81
CA MET A 492 4.64 20.91 3.34
C MET A 492 4.95 19.84 4.39
N MET A 493 3.93 19.37 5.12
CA MET A 493 4.07 18.28 6.07
C MET A 493 4.07 16.89 5.41
N ALA A 494 3.85 16.79 4.09
CA ALA A 494 3.83 15.53 3.35
C ALA A 494 4.99 14.57 3.65
N PRO A 495 6.25 15.00 3.87
CA PRO A 495 7.35 14.08 4.22
C PRO A 495 7.23 13.43 5.61
N VAL A 496 6.30 13.91 6.43
CA VAL A 496 6.02 13.45 7.81
C VAL A 496 4.62 12.81 7.91
N LEU A 497 3.72 13.15 6.97
CA LEU A 497 2.41 12.52 6.80
C LEU A 497 2.53 11.17 6.13
#